data_AF-A0A2A5FGJ5-F1
#
_entry.id   AF-A0A2A5FGJ5-F1
#
_cell.length_a   1.000
_cell.length_b   1.000
_cell.length_c   1.000
_cell.angle_alpha   90.00
_cell.angle_beta   90.00
_cell.angle_gamma   90.00
#
_symmetry.space_group_name_H-M   'P 1'
#
loop_
_entity.id
_entity.type
_entity.pdbx_description
1 polymer ?
#
loop_
_entity_poly.entity_id
_entity_poly.type
_entity_poly.pdbx_seq_one_letter_code
_entity_poly.pdbx_strand_id
1 'polypeptide(L)'
;MNCPVCQGNTGENANQCTECGSDLTAFEHINAVSKQRSALKKASITLGLVLLIAIVGWAATFMTTKTEVNTEIALDSKQESVENDKQVVELKEKTEAQEKEITELQEELSELLATIESSKDDFEVEDEEGSHTVHIVKEGESLWSISEKYHGHGFKHDEIGGHNELGDPHYIKVGDTIIVKH
;
A
#
# COMPACT_ATOMS: atom_id res chain seq x y z
N MET A 1 48.27 26.57 -28.24
CA MET A 1 47.60 25.70 -29.24
C MET A 1 48.09 26.11 -30.62
N ASN A 2 48.16 25.22 -31.61
CA ASN A 2 48.49 25.64 -32.99
C ASN A 2 47.22 26.10 -33.70
N CYS A 3 47.32 27.17 -34.50
CA CYS A 3 46.21 27.65 -35.31
C CYS A 3 45.84 26.57 -36.35
N PRO A 4 44.57 26.14 -36.45
CA PRO A 4 44.17 25.10 -37.41
C PRO A 4 44.24 25.58 -38.86
N VAL A 5 44.35 26.88 -39.11
CA VAL A 5 44.38 27.48 -40.45
C VAL A 5 45.81 27.60 -40.97
N CYS A 6 46.73 28.19 -40.19
CA CYS A 6 48.11 28.43 -40.62
C CYS A 6 49.17 27.59 -39.89
N GLN A 7 48.78 26.77 -38.91
CA GLN A 7 49.66 25.98 -38.05
C GLN A 7 50.64 26.79 -37.18
N GLY A 8 50.54 28.12 -37.19
CA GLY A 8 51.29 29.03 -36.34
C GLY A 8 51.07 28.81 -34.85
N ASN A 9 52.07 29.16 -34.05
CA ASN A 9 51.97 29.08 -32.59
C ASN A 9 51.08 30.21 -32.08
N THR A 10 49.94 29.86 -31.47
CA THR A 10 49.03 30.84 -30.86
C THR A 10 49.05 30.71 -29.35
N GLY A 11 49.09 31.86 -28.66
CA GLY A 11 49.01 31.95 -27.21
C GLY A 11 47.75 31.28 -26.66
N GLU A 12 47.82 30.78 -25.42
CA GLU A 12 46.68 30.11 -24.80
C GLU A 12 45.53 31.12 -24.59
N ASN A 13 44.34 30.81 -25.12
CA ASN A 13 43.12 31.63 -25.08
C ASN A 13 43.18 32.94 -25.91
N ALA A 14 43.87 32.91 -27.06
CA ALA A 14 43.83 34.01 -28.03
C ALA A 14 42.59 33.91 -28.95
N ASN A 15 41.75 34.94 -28.94
CA ASN A 15 40.55 35.02 -29.80
C ASN A 15 40.88 35.18 -31.30
N GLN A 16 42.10 35.56 -31.65
CA GLN A 16 42.54 35.74 -33.03
C GLN A 16 44.00 35.31 -33.21
N CYS A 17 44.33 34.72 -34.36
CA CYS A 17 45.69 34.35 -34.69
C CYS A 17 46.52 35.58 -35.11
N THR A 18 47.69 35.76 -34.51
CA THR A 18 48.61 36.87 -34.81
C THR A 18 49.37 36.72 -36.12
N GLU A 19 49.42 35.52 -36.71
CA GLU A 19 50.12 35.26 -37.98
C GLU A 19 49.21 35.38 -39.21
N CYS A 20 47.98 34.84 -39.14
CA CYS A 20 47.05 34.81 -40.28
C CYS A 20 45.76 35.59 -40.07
N GLY A 21 45.53 36.19 -38.90
CA GLY A 21 44.35 37.00 -38.60
C GLY A 21 43.04 36.21 -38.47
N SER A 22 43.08 34.89 -38.45
CA SER A 22 41.86 34.06 -38.32
C SER A 22 41.25 34.16 -36.92
N ASP A 23 39.92 34.27 -36.84
CA ASP A 23 39.13 34.26 -35.61
C ASP A 23 39.05 32.83 -35.04
N LEU A 24 39.40 32.68 -33.76
CA LEU A 24 39.49 31.41 -33.05
C LEU A 24 38.44 31.29 -31.92
N THR A 25 37.58 32.30 -31.75
CA THR A 25 36.59 32.38 -30.66
C THR A 25 35.68 31.15 -30.62
N ALA A 26 35.23 30.67 -31.78
CA ALA A 26 34.40 29.47 -31.87
C ALA A 26 35.13 28.21 -31.38
N PHE A 27 36.42 28.07 -31.67
CA PHE A 27 37.23 26.93 -31.25
C PHE A 27 37.53 26.96 -29.76
N GLU A 28 37.72 28.15 -29.18
CA GLU A 28 37.86 28.31 -27.73
C GLU A 28 36.61 27.81 -26.99
N HIS A 29 35.42 28.25 -27.41
CA HIS A 29 34.16 27.77 -26.83
C HIS A 29 33.97 26.26 -26.99
N ILE A 30 34.28 25.69 -28.16
CA ILE A 30 34.18 24.24 -28.39
C ILE A 30 35.15 23.47 -27.47
N ASN A 31 36.37 23.97 -27.30
CA ASN A 31 37.37 23.34 -26.45
C ASN A 31 37.02 23.45 -24.95
N ALA A 32 36.39 24.55 -24.53
CA ALA A 32 35.88 24.70 -23.17
C ALA A 32 34.77 23.67 -22.86
N VAL A 33 33.84 23.44 -23.80
CA VAL A 33 32.74 22.47 -23.64
C VAL A 33 33.24 21.02 -23.64
N SER A 34 34.22 20.69 -24.47
CA SER A 34 34.80 19.33 -24.52
C SER A 34 35.52 18.97 -23.21
N LYS A 35 36.22 19.94 -22.61
CA LYS A 35 36.85 19.80 -21.29
C LYS A 35 35.82 19.48 -20.21
N GLN A 36 34.69 20.18 -20.19
CA GLN A 36 33.60 19.93 -19.23
C GLN A 36 32.94 18.56 -19.42
N ARG A 37 32.72 18.13 -20.67
CA ARG A 37 32.20 16.78 -20.98
C ARG A 37 33.14 15.67 -20.49
N SER A 38 34.46 15.87 -20.57
CA SER A 38 35.43 14.88 -20.08
C SER A 38 35.39 14.73 -18.56
N ALA A 39 35.20 15.83 -17.82
CA ALA A 39 35.03 15.82 -16.37
C ALA A 39 33.71 15.15 -15.96
N LEU A 40 32.61 15.46 -16.65
CA LEU A 40 31.30 14.84 -16.39
C LEU A 40 31.30 13.32 -16.66
N LYS A 41 31.97 12.85 -17.71
CA LYS A 41 32.13 11.41 -17.97
C LYS A 41 32.93 10.72 -16.87
N LYS A 42 34.03 11.34 -16.40
CA LYS A 42 34.82 10.81 -15.27
C LYS A 42 33.99 10.76 -13.99
N ALA A 43 33.25 11.83 -13.68
CA ALA A 43 32.38 11.91 -12.52
C ALA A 43 31.26 10.85 -12.54
N SER A 44 30.65 10.63 -13.71
CA SER A 44 29.63 9.60 -13.90
C SER A 44 30.18 8.18 -13.67
N ILE A 45 31.37 7.87 -14.20
CA ILE A 45 32.04 6.58 -14.00
C ILE A 45 32.42 6.39 -12.52
N THR A 46 32.97 7.43 -11.87
CA THR A 46 33.34 7.34 -10.44
C THR A 46 32.11 7.13 -9.55
N LEU A 47 31.00 7.80 -9.85
CA LEU A 47 29.77 7.64 -9.08
C LEU A 47 29.17 6.24 -9.25
N GLY A 48 29.19 5.70 -10.47
CA GLY A 48 28.77 4.32 -10.73
C GLY A 48 29.63 3.28 -9.98
N LEU A 49 30.95 3.49 -9.93
CA LEU A 49 31.87 2.59 -9.22
C LEU A 49 31.64 2.63 -7.70
N VAL A 50 31.42 3.81 -7.12
CA VAL A 50 31.08 3.96 -5.69
C VAL A 50 29.76 3.26 -5.36
N LEU A 51 28.75 3.39 -6.23
CA LEU A 51 27.46 2.71 -6.05
C LEU A 51 27.61 1.19 -6.09
N LEU A 52 28.41 0.66 -7.02
CA LEU A 52 28.69 -0.78 -7.07
C LEU A 52 29.44 -1.28 -5.84
N ILE A 53 30.42 -0.53 -5.33
CA ILE A 53 31.12 -0.89 -4.08
C ILE A 53 30.15 -0.88 -2.90
N ALA A 54 29.25 0.09 -2.81
CA ALA A 54 28.24 0.13 -1.76
C ALA A 54 27.29 -1.08 -1.83
N ILE A 55 26.84 -1.45 -3.02
CA ILE A 55 25.97 -2.62 -3.22
C ILE A 55 26.69 -3.92 -2.87
N VAL A 56 27.94 -4.08 -3.31
CA VAL A 56 28.77 -5.26 -2.98
C VAL A 56 29.07 -5.31 -1.48
N GLY A 57 29.34 -4.16 -0.86
CA GLY A 57 29.52 -4.04 0.58
C GLY A 57 28.27 -4.47 1.34
N TRP A 58 27.09 -3.98 0.96
CA TRP A 58 25.81 -4.40 1.55
C TRP A 58 25.51 -5.89 1.33
N ALA A 59 25.82 -6.43 0.14
CA ALA A 59 25.66 -7.85 -0.13
C ALA A 59 26.62 -8.71 0.70
N ALA A 60 27.86 -8.27 0.89
CA ALA A 60 28.85 -8.95 1.71
C ALA A 60 28.49 -8.89 3.20
N THR A 61 27.98 -7.77 3.72
CA THR A 61 27.47 -7.68 5.09
C THR A 61 26.26 -8.59 5.27
N PHE A 62 25.36 -8.66 4.29
CA PHE A 62 24.20 -9.55 4.34
C PHE A 62 24.59 -11.04 4.30
N MET A 63 25.62 -11.40 3.53
CA MET A 63 26.14 -12.78 3.50
C MET A 63 26.92 -13.15 4.76
N THR A 64 27.73 -12.25 5.31
CA THR A 64 28.51 -12.51 6.55
C THR A 64 27.63 -12.60 7.79
N THR A 65 26.51 -11.85 7.86
CA THR A 65 25.51 -12.02 8.92
C THR A 65 24.85 -13.40 8.96
N LYS A 66 24.94 -14.20 7.88
CA LYS A 66 24.46 -15.59 7.90
C LYS A 66 25.50 -16.59 8.41
N THR A 67 26.77 -16.19 8.55
CA THR A 67 27.88 -17.10 8.89
C THR A 67 28.44 -16.88 10.29
N GLU A 68 28.44 -15.67 10.85
CA GLU A 68 29.06 -15.38 12.17
C GLU A 68 28.07 -15.27 13.35
N VAL A 69 26.77 -15.41 13.11
CA VAL A 69 25.74 -15.56 14.16
C VAL A 69 25.90 -16.90 14.94
N ASN A 70 26.78 -17.81 14.50
CA ASN A 70 26.94 -19.13 15.12
C ASN A 70 28.14 -19.30 16.07
N THR A 71 29.08 -18.34 16.21
CA THR A 71 30.31 -18.61 16.99
C THR A 71 30.68 -17.58 18.06
N GLU A 72 30.30 -16.30 17.95
CA GLU A 72 30.59 -15.32 19.03
C GLU A 72 29.37 -15.01 19.92
N ILE A 73 28.20 -15.53 19.54
CA ILE A 73 26.97 -15.55 20.34
C ILE A 73 26.99 -16.76 21.28
N ALA A 74 28.10 -16.99 21.99
CA ALA A 74 28.25 -18.15 22.88
C ALA A 74 28.26 -17.79 24.38
N LEU A 75 28.37 -16.51 24.77
CA LEU A 75 28.47 -16.17 26.20
C LEU A 75 27.58 -15.05 26.74
N ASP A 76 26.90 -14.24 25.91
CA ASP A 76 26.05 -13.14 26.41
C ASP A 76 24.57 -13.20 25.94
N SER A 77 24.24 -14.05 24.97
CA SER A 77 22.87 -14.20 24.44
C SER A 77 21.99 -15.19 25.22
N LYS A 78 22.55 -15.92 26.18
CA LYS A 78 21.86 -17.06 26.80
C LYS A 78 20.68 -16.66 27.70
N GLN A 79 20.49 -15.37 27.99
CA GLN A 79 19.39 -14.92 28.83
C GLN A 79 18.22 -14.30 28.05
N GLU A 80 18.41 -13.79 26.83
CA GLU A 80 17.34 -13.17 26.03
C GLU A 80 16.66 -14.15 25.07
N SER A 81 17.35 -15.20 24.61
CA SER A 81 16.77 -16.23 23.73
C SER A 81 15.81 -17.19 24.47
N VAL A 82 16.03 -17.41 25.78
CA VAL A 82 15.23 -18.38 26.56
C VAL A 82 13.84 -17.85 26.93
N GLU A 83 13.70 -16.54 27.14
CA GLU A 83 12.40 -15.91 27.42
C GLU A 83 11.54 -15.83 26.15
N ASN A 84 12.16 -15.53 25.01
CA ASN A 84 11.48 -15.49 23.71
C ASN A 84 11.00 -16.88 23.27
N ASP A 85 11.79 -17.93 23.51
CA ASP A 85 11.39 -19.30 23.20
C ASP A 85 10.20 -19.78 24.04
N LYS A 86 10.13 -19.38 25.31
CA LYS A 86 9.00 -19.74 26.20
C LYS A 86 7.71 -19.03 25.81
N GLN A 87 7.79 -17.75 25.44
CA GLN A 87 6.64 -17.00 24.93
C GLN A 87 6.15 -17.58 23.60
N VAL A 88 7.06 -17.98 22.70
CA VAL A 88 6.69 -18.61 21.42
C VAL A 88 5.99 -19.96 21.62
N VAL A 89 6.35 -20.74 22.65
CA VAL A 89 5.66 -21.99 22.98
C VAL A 89 4.26 -21.73 23.56
N GLU A 90 4.13 -20.80 24.50
CA GLU A 90 2.82 -20.45 25.09
C GLU A 90 1.85 -19.86 24.04
N LEU A 91 2.38 -19.04 23.12
CA LEU A 91 1.58 -18.51 22.01
C LEU A 91 1.11 -19.61 21.06
N LYS A 92 1.95 -20.60 20.74
CA LYS A 92 1.57 -21.74 19.89
C LYS A 92 0.48 -22.61 20.52
N GLU A 93 0.60 -22.88 21.83
CA GLU A 93 -0.43 -23.63 22.56
C GLU A 93 -1.76 -22.87 22.56
N LYS A 94 -1.74 -21.54 22.72
CA LYS A 94 -2.95 -20.71 22.63
C LYS A 94 -3.55 -20.71 21.22
N THR A 95 -2.74 -20.63 20.17
CA THR A 95 -3.25 -20.67 18.79
C THR A 95 -3.87 -22.03 18.47
N GLU A 96 -3.25 -23.13 18.91
CA GLU A 96 -3.80 -24.48 18.71
C GLU A 96 -5.09 -24.70 19.51
N ALA A 97 -5.21 -24.10 20.70
CA ALA A 97 -6.44 -24.14 21.48
C ALA A 97 -7.58 -23.36 20.80
N GLN A 98 -7.28 -22.16 20.28
CA GLN A 98 -8.26 -21.33 19.57
C GLN A 98 -8.71 -21.96 18.25
N GLU A 99 -7.82 -22.64 17.52
CA GLU A 99 -8.19 -23.37 16.29
C GLU A 99 -9.20 -24.50 16.57
N LYS A 100 -9.09 -25.17 17.72
CA LYS A 100 -10.05 -26.20 18.14
C LYS A 100 -11.42 -25.61 18.44
N GLU A 101 -11.47 -24.51 19.19
CA GLU A 101 -12.71 -23.80 19.51
C GLU A 101 -13.41 -23.28 18.24
N ILE A 102 -12.65 -22.75 17.28
CA ILE A 102 -13.19 -22.32 15.98
C ILE A 102 -13.80 -23.50 15.21
N THR A 103 -13.16 -24.67 15.26
CA THR A 103 -13.65 -25.87 14.57
C THR A 103 -14.96 -26.36 15.20
N GLU A 104 -15.04 -26.37 16.54
CA GLU A 104 -16.24 -26.75 17.29
C GLU A 104 -17.41 -25.79 16.99
N LEU A 105 -17.16 -24.47 17.04
CA LEU A 105 -18.19 -23.47 16.71
C LEU A 105 -18.65 -23.56 15.24
N GLN A 106 -17.76 -23.92 14.31
CA GLN A 106 -18.13 -24.15 12.91
C GLN A 106 -19.03 -25.38 12.76
N GLU A 107 -18.82 -26.42 13.55
CA GLU A 107 -19.67 -27.61 13.58
C GLU A 107 -21.06 -27.29 14.16
N GLU A 108 -21.12 -26.58 15.29
CA GLU A 108 -22.39 -26.12 15.89
C GLU A 108 -23.19 -25.21 14.94
N LEU A 109 -22.52 -24.29 14.25
CA LEU A 109 -23.15 -23.44 13.24
C LEU A 109 -23.70 -24.25 12.05
N SER A 110 -23.02 -25.32 11.65
CA SER A 110 -23.48 -26.19 10.57
C SER A 110 -24.73 -26.97 10.95
N GLU A 111 -24.82 -27.44 12.19
CA GLU A 111 -25.97 -28.16 12.72
C GLU A 111 -27.20 -27.23 12.87
N LEU A 112 -26.98 -26.01 13.36
CA LEU A 112 -28.02 -24.99 13.43
C LEU A 112 -28.53 -24.59 12.03
N LEU A 113 -27.65 -24.43 11.04
CA LEU A 113 -28.05 -24.11 9.67
C LEU A 113 -28.88 -25.24 9.04
N ALA A 114 -28.49 -26.50 9.23
CA ALA A 114 -29.26 -27.65 8.76
C ALA A 114 -30.64 -27.72 9.42
N THR A 115 -30.75 -27.36 10.70
CA THR A 115 -32.02 -27.29 11.44
C THR A 115 -32.91 -26.16 10.92
N ILE A 116 -32.33 -24.98 10.61
CA ILE A 116 -33.06 -23.85 10.04
C ILE A 116 -33.55 -24.17 8.64
N GLU A 117 -32.73 -24.81 7.81
CA GLU A 117 -33.08 -25.22 6.44
C GLU A 117 -34.20 -26.27 6.46
N SER A 118 -34.11 -27.25 7.35
CA SER A 118 -35.18 -28.21 7.62
C SER A 118 -36.48 -27.56 8.12
N SER A 119 -36.39 -26.40 8.79
CA SER A 119 -37.55 -25.67 9.32
C SER A 119 -38.10 -24.65 8.31
N LYS A 120 -37.44 -24.48 7.16
CA LYS A 120 -37.80 -23.50 6.13
C LYS A 120 -38.78 -24.06 5.10
N ASP A 121 -38.89 -25.38 4.99
CA ASP A 121 -39.84 -26.07 4.09
C ASP A 121 -41.30 -26.05 4.59
N ASP A 122 -41.55 -25.69 5.86
CA ASP A 122 -42.91 -25.58 6.42
C ASP A 122 -43.45 -24.14 6.46
N PHE A 123 -42.75 -23.17 5.86
CA PHE A 123 -43.19 -21.77 5.80
C PHE A 123 -43.15 -21.24 4.36
N GLU A 124 -43.95 -21.84 3.49
CA GLU A 124 -44.51 -21.12 2.34
C GLU A 124 -45.49 -20.06 2.88
N VAL A 125 -44.97 -18.90 3.28
CA VAL A 125 -45.80 -17.71 3.29
C VAL A 125 -45.93 -17.30 1.85
N GLU A 126 -47.08 -17.58 1.25
CA GLU A 126 -47.55 -16.81 0.11
C GLU A 126 -47.68 -15.36 0.57
N ASP A 127 -46.59 -14.60 0.47
CA ASP A 127 -46.59 -13.17 0.64
C ASP A 127 -47.09 -12.53 -0.67
N GLU A 128 -48.42 -12.38 -0.76
CA GLU A 128 -49.03 -11.38 -1.63
C GLU A 128 -48.74 -9.93 -1.18
N GLU A 129 -47.52 -9.62 -0.72
CA GLU A 129 -47.11 -8.26 -0.40
C GLU A 129 -45.66 -8.00 -0.77
N GLY A 130 -45.43 -7.60 -2.03
CA GLY A 130 -44.38 -6.67 -2.43
C GLY A 130 -42.92 -7.09 -2.20
N SER A 131 -42.10 -6.97 -3.24
CA SER A 131 -40.64 -6.96 -3.09
C SER A 131 -40.24 -5.99 -1.95
N HIS A 132 -39.36 -6.42 -1.05
CA HIS A 132 -38.80 -5.56 -0.01
C HIS A 132 -37.27 -5.55 -0.06
N THR A 133 -36.66 -4.51 0.52
CA THR A 133 -35.21 -4.34 0.58
C THR A 133 -34.80 -3.95 1.99
N VAL A 134 -33.76 -4.62 2.49
CA VAL A 134 -33.13 -4.29 3.76
C VAL A 134 -32.03 -3.25 3.54
N HIS A 135 -32.13 -2.12 4.20
CA HIS A 135 -31.21 -0.99 4.09
C HIS A 135 -30.52 -0.72 5.44
N ILE A 136 -29.19 -0.64 5.43
CA ILE A 136 -28.41 -0.26 6.61
C ILE A 136 -28.13 1.23 6.54
N VAL A 137 -28.59 1.97 7.56
CA VAL A 137 -28.48 3.43 7.65
C VAL A 137 -27.03 3.87 7.70
N LYS A 138 -26.67 4.81 6.83
CA LYS A 138 -25.36 5.45 6.76
C LYS A 138 -25.39 6.85 7.36
N GLU A 139 -24.20 7.40 7.58
CA GLU A 139 -24.05 8.75 8.11
C GLU A 139 -24.75 9.78 7.20
N GLY A 140 -25.59 10.63 7.83
CA GLY A 140 -26.34 11.67 7.14
C GLY A 140 -27.65 11.22 6.46
N GLU A 141 -28.01 9.94 6.53
CA GLU A 141 -29.31 9.46 6.02
C GLU A 141 -30.44 9.72 7.02
N SER A 142 -31.63 9.94 6.49
CA SER A 142 -32.91 10.06 7.20
C SER A 142 -33.94 9.14 6.54
N LEU A 143 -35.07 8.86 7.19
CA LEU A 143 -36.15 8.10 6.54
C LEU A 143 -36.63 8.77 5.24
N TRP A 144 -36.58 10.11 5.17
CA TRP A 144 -36.88 10.86 3.95
C TRP A 144 -35.92 10.50 2.81
N SER A 145 -34.61 10.58 3.05
CA SER A 145 -33.61 10.28 2.01
C SER A 145 -33.61 8.80 1.63
N ILE A 146 -33.92 7.91 2.57
CA ILE A 146 -34.11 6.48 2.30
C ILE A 146 -35.34 6.28 1.42
N SER A 147 -36.46 6.90 1.73
CA SER A 147 -37.66 6.86 0.88
C SER A 147 -37.38 7.40 -0.52
N GLU A 148 -36.68 8.54 -0.66
CA GLU A 148 -36.30 9.09 -1.96
C GLU A 148 -35.45 8.13 -2.79
N LYS A 149 -34.54 7.42 -2.15
CA LYS A 149 -33.65 6.46 -2.81
C LYS A 149 -34.40 5.25 -3.39
N TYR A 150 -35.38 4.73 -2.67
CA TYR A 150 -36.09 3.50 -3.06
C TYR A 150 -37.40 3.75 -3.81
N HIS A 151 -38.09 4.86 -3.55
CA HIS A 151 -39.37 5.21 -4.17
C HIS A 151 -39.30 6.39 -5.14
N GLY A 152 -38.14 7.05 -5.26
CA GLY A 152 -37.99 8.27 -6.06
C GLY A 152 -38.60 9.52 -5.40
N HIS A 153 -39.22 9.40 -4.23
CA HIS A 153 -39.78 10.51 -3.46
C HIS A 153 -39.76 10.24 -1.95
N GLY A 154 -39.77 11.30 -1.14
CA GLY A 154 -39.72 11.19 0.32
C GLY A 154 -41.02 10.75 1.00
N PHE A 155 -42.18 10.90 0.35
CA PHE A 155 -43.50 10.76 0.99
C PHE A 155 -43.82 9.40 1.64
N LYS A 156 -43.05 8.34 1.35
CA LYS A 156 -43.22 7.02 1.98
C LYS A 156 -42.43 6.87 3.29
N HIS A 157 -41.76 7.92 3.78
CA HIS A 157 -40.99 7.85 5.03
C HIS A 157 -41.84 7.42 6.24
N ASP A 158 -43.10 7.85 6.32
CA ASP A 158 -44.01 7.49 7.43
C ASP A 158 -44.43 6.03 7.37
N GLU A 159 -44.67 5.51 6.16
CA GLU A 159 -44.95 4.09 5.93
C GLU A 159 -43.75 3.23 6.34
N ILE A 160 -42.53 3.64 5.91
CA ILE A 160 -41.29 2.98 6.30
C ILE A 160 -41.12 3.00 7.83
N GLY A 161 -41.33 4.14 8.47
CA GLY A 161 -41.22 4.25 9.92
C GLY A 161 -42.24 3.38 10.68
N GLY A 162 -43.48 3.35 10.19
CA GLY A 162 -44.56 2.57 10.78
C GLY A 162 -44.33 1.06 10.71
N HIS A 163 -43.87 0.55 9.56
CA HIS A 163 -43.62 -0.89 9.40
C HIS A 163 -42.37 -1.39 10.12
N ASN A 164 -41.41 -0.52 10.42
CA ASN A 164 -40.21 -0.86 11.18
C ASN A 164 -40.36 -0.64 12.69
N GLU A 165 -41.57 -0.32 13.16
CA GLU A 165 -41.90 -0.08 14.57
C GLU A 165 -40.94 0.93 15.25
N LEU A 166 -40.50 1.94 14.48
CA LEU A 166 -39.56 2.94 14.99
C LEU A 166 -40.26 3.78 16.05
N GLY A 167 -39.74 3.77 17.28
CA GLY A 167 -40.32 4.53 18.39
C GLY A 167 -40.39 6.05 18.13
N ASP A 168 -39.42 6.58 17.39
CA ASP A 168 -39.44 7.93 16.82
C ASP A 168 -38.96 7.87 15.37
N PRO A 169 -39.84 8.06 14.37
CA PRO A 169 -39.48 8.06 12.95
C PRO A 169 -38.46 9.13 12.55
N HIS A 170 -38.27 10.17 13.37
CA HIS A 170 -37.27 11.21 13.12
C HIS A 170 -35.89 10.85 13.67
N TYR A 171 -35.77 9.72 14.38
CA TYR A 171 -34.55 9.32 15.05
C TYR A 171 -34.10 7.92 14.61
N ILE A 172 -33.26 7.88 13.58
CA ILE A 172 -32.53 6.68 13.13
C ILE A 172 -31.03 6.88 13.34
N LYS A 173 -30.32 5.81 13.68
CA LYS A 173 -28.87 5.81 13.93
C LYS A 173 -28.13 5.11 12.81
N VAL A 174 -26.88 5.51 12.61
CA VAL A 174 -25.97 4.81 11.70
C VAL A 174 -25.81 3.36 12.15
N GLY A 175 -26.01 2.44 11.21
CA GLY A 175 -26.00 0.99 11.47
C GLY A 175 -27.38 0.39 11.74
N ASP A 176 -28.43 1.21 11.90
CA ASP A 176 -29.79 0.70 12.02
C ASP A 176 -30.21 -0.02 10.73
N THR A 177 -31.03 -1.05 10.88
CA THR A 177 -31.57 -1.85 9.77
C THR A 177 -33.01 -1.45 9.49
N ILE A 178 -33.27 -0.95 8.29
CA ILE A 178 -34.58 -0.44 7.85
C ILE A 178 -35.09 -1.31 6.70
N ILE A 179 -36.28 -1.87 6.85
CA ILE A 179 -36.99 -2.65 5.82
C ILE A 179 -37.82 -1.69 4.97
N VAL A 180 -37.60 -1.69 3.66
CA VAL A 180 -38.32 -0.85 2.68
C VAL A 180 -39.11 -1.73 1.74
N LYS A 181 -40.44 -1.65 1.74
CA LYS A 181 -41.33 -2.35 0.81
C LYS A 181 -41.49 -1.54 -0.48
N HIS A 182 -41.37 -2.14 -1.66
CA HIS A 182 -41.44 -1.48 -2.99
C HIS A 182 -42.86 -1.13 -3.41
#